data_AF-A0A830EH01-F1
#
_entry.id   AF-A0A830EH01-F1
#
_cell.length_a   1.000
_cell.length_b   1.000
_cell.length_c   1.000
_cell.angle_alpha   90.00
_cell.angle_beta   90.00
_cell.angle_gamma   90.00
#
_symmetry.space_group_name_H-M   'P 1'
#
loop_
_entity.id
_entity.type
_entity.pdbx_description
1 polymer ?
#
loop_
_entity_poly.entity_id
_entity_poly.type
_entity_poly.pdbx_seq_one_letter_code
_entity_poly.pdbx_strand_id
1 'polypeptide(L)'
;MRTVEIDGLPVGDGHPTRVMSVLNMSSNSGYKPSVYLDPAEAAEAIEENLVPAGADIIDVGLQSANPKYESKPVEMEKDRLEEVGPLVDELDADVPLSLETRYAEVAEEAIGYGFDLINDVCGFADPEMKGVVEDHDMPVVKMASPPDLARPGALKTIDDIFEALQRDGFTDKTIIDPAFGGWYDGKEFEDNWEMFRRLREFRAFDRPMLTATNREDFLGDLADQPETENQLAVSLAAATMEVERGAHIIRTHDTQETHDVVKVADALGDERTTRPETDPGPTVAELTDVSLREVARHQALGETVAGGTDDGATLTFLLGDLTDDARASIRAVAEVTDVVVVEKDSGSLYVGGSAAALKVVTDSLAEDGHRELAGELRTSLSRRV
;
A
#
# COMPACT_ATOMS: atom_id res chain seq x y z
N MET A 1 -5.73 -11.48 6.93
CA MET A 1 -4.44 -11.18 6.29
C MET A 1 -3.39 -12.13 6.79
N ARG A 2 -2.59 -12.69 5.88
CA ARG A 2 -1.43 -13.51 6.24
C ARG A 2 -0.30 -12.61 6.74
N THR A 3 0.14 -12.82 7.97
CA THR A 3 1.35 -12.19 8.50
C THR A 3 2.58 -12.84 7.84
N VAL A 4 3.54 -12.02 7.41
CA VAL A 4 4.84 -12.46 6.92
C VAL A 4 5.89 -12.16 7.99
N GLU A 5 6.81 -13.08 8.22
CA GLU A 5 7.93 -12.89 9.16
C GLU A 5 9.22 -12.70 8.34
N ILE A 6 9.94 -11.61 8.61
CA ILE A 6 11.23 -11.26 7.99
C ILE A 6 12.27 -11.30 9.10
N ASP A 7 13.09 -12.35 9.17
CA ASP A 7 14.03 -12.59 10.27
C ASP A 7 13.44 -12.31 11.68
N GLY A 8 12.34 -12.99 12.01
CA GLY A 8 11.65 -12.79 13.29
C GLY A 8 10.82 -11.51 13.40
N LEU A 9 10.90 -10.57 12.45
CA LEU A 9 10.09 -9.35 12.39
C LEU A 9 8.73 -9.64 11.73
N PRO A 10 7.61 -9.61 12.48
CA PRO A 10 6.29 -9.84 11.89
C PRO A 10 5.77 -8.58 11.18
N VAL A 11 5.23 -8.78 9.97
CA VAL A 11 4.62 -7.77 9.10
C VAL A 11 3.21 -8.20 8.73
N GLY A 12 2.22 -7.38 9.05
CA GLY A 12 0.80 -7.63 8.79
C GLY A 12 -0.10 -7.05 9.88
N ASP A 13 -1.41 -7.27 9.75
CA ASP A 13 -2.40 -6.81 10.73
C ASP A 13 -2.05 -7.24 12.17
N GLY A 14 -2.28 -6.34 13.14
CA GLY A 14 -2.01 -6.59 14.55
C GLY A 14 -0.53 -6.45 14.95
N HIS A 15 0.32 -6.01 14.03
CA HIS A 15 1.70 -5.61 14.29
C HIS A 15 1.91 -4.14 13.94
N PRO A 16 2.89 -3.45 14.55
CA PRO A 16 3.23 -2.08 14.18
C PRO A 16 3.61 -2.00 12.70
N THR A 17 3.30 -0.88 12.07
CA THR A 17 3.77 -0.59 10.71
C THR A 17 5.28 -0.46 10.72
N ARG A 18 5.97 -1.07 9.75
CA ARG A 18 7.44 -1.09 9.67
C ARG A 18 7.98 0.04 8.82
N VAL A 19 9.12 0.59 9.21
CA VAL A 19 9.88 1.54 8.40
C VAL A 19 11.00 0.81 7.69
N MET A 20 10.96 0.82 6.35
CA MET A 20 12.02 0.27 5.51
C MET A 20 12.87 1.41 4.95
N SER A 21 14.11 1.51 5.41
CA SER A 21 15.02 2.59 5.01
C SER A 21 15.81 2.21 3.77
N VAL A 22 15.84 3.12 2.79
CA VAL A 22 16.58 2.90 1.55
C VAL A 22 18.07 3.21 1.74
N LEU A 23 18.91 2.24 1.40
CA LEU A 23 20.36 2.37 1.33
C LEU A 23 20.83 1.99 -0.08
N ASN A 24 21.27 2.99 -0.86
CA ASN A 24 21.72 2.76 -2.23
C ASN A 24 23.23 2.50 -2.26
N MET A 25 23.65 1.37 -2.79
CA MET A 25 25.07 1.07 -3.02
C MET A 25 25.43 1.16 -4.50
N SER A 26 24.97 2.25 -5.14
CA SER A 26 25.30 2.55 -6.52
C SER A 26 25.50 4.04 -6.76
N SER A 27 26.43 4.37 -7.65
CA SER A 27 26.75 5.76 -8.01
C SER A 27 25.64 6.49 -8.79
N ASN A 28 24.57 5.80 -9.19
CA ASN A 28 23.49 6.30 -10.04
C ASN A 28 22.12 6.42 -9.33
N SER A 29 22.10 6.59 -8.00
CA SER A 29 20.84 6.83 -7.27
C SER A 29 20.29 8.24 -7.49
N GLY A 30 18.96 8.35 -7.47
CA GLY A 30 18.22 9.63 -7.58
C GLY A 30 18.31 10.51 -6.34
N TYR A 31 18.60 9.93 -5.17
CA TYR A 31 18.74 10.67 -3.90
C TYR A 31 20.13 10.46 -3.28
N LYS A 32 21.04 11.40 -3.55
CA LYS A 32 22.46 11.31 -3.17
C LYS A 32 22.74 11.05 -1.68
N PRO A 33 21.98 11.58 -0.72
CA PRO A 33 22.26 11.32 0.70
C PRO A 33 22.10 9.86 1.13
N SER A 34 21.48 9.01 0.31
CA SER A 34 21.34 7.57 0.57
C SER A 34 22.43 6.70 -0.08
N VAL A 35 23.49 7.28 -0.65
CA VAL A 35 24.50 6.53 -1.43
C VAL A 35 25.75 6.21 -0.62
N TYR A 36 26.09 4.92 -0.52
CA TYR A 36 27.29 4.40 0.14
C TYR A 36 28.03 3.46 -0.82
N LEU A 37 29.32 3.68 -1.06
CA LEU A 37 30.09 2.88 -2.03
C LEU A 37 31.06 1.90 -1.37
N ASP A 38 31.24 2.00 -0.06
CA ASP A 38 32.10 1.15 0.74
C ASP A 38 31.22 0.40 1.77
N PRO A 39 31.34 -0.94 1.89
CA PRO A 39 30.56 -1.73 2.84
C PRO A 39 30.69 -1.28 4.29
N ALA A 40 31.89 -0.88 4.73
CA ALA A 40 32.09 -0.46 6.11
C ALA A 40 31.44 0.89 6.38
N GLU A 41 31.53 1.83 5.43
CA GLU A 41 30.78 3.09 5.51
C GLU A 41 29.25 2.85 5.51
N ALA A 42 28.77 1.85 4.76
CA ALA A 42 27.36 1.47 4.75
C ALA A 42 26.92 0.85 6.09
N ALA A 43 27.71 -0.05 6.66
CA ALA A 43 27.46 -0.65 7.97
C ALA A 43 27.43 0.42 9.07
N GLU A 44 28.44 1.30 9.13
CA GLU A 44 28.49 2.43 10.06
C GLU A 44 27.25 3.33 9.89
N ALA A 45 26.83 3.59 8.65
CA ALA A 45 25.64 4.40 8.41
C ALA A 45 24.35 3.74 8.91
N ILE A 46 24.21 2.43 8.75
CA ILE A 46 23.06 1.67 9.28
C ILE A 46 23.05 1.76 10.80
N GLU A 47 24.17 1.46 11.44
CA GLU A 47 24.30 1.37 12.91
C GLU A 47 24.20 2.71 13.62
N GLU A 48 24.81 3.75 13.07
CA GLU A 48 24.88 5.06 13.72
C GLU A 48 23.72 5.98 13.34
N ASN A 49 23.09 5.77 12.17
CA ASN A 49 22.05 6.67 11.66
C ASN A 49 20.70 5.97 11.44
N LEU A 50 20.63 4.91 10.63
CA LEU A 50 19.33 4.37 10.18
C LEU A 50 18.60 3.59 11.28
N VAL A 51 19.27 2.66 11.96
CA VAL A 51 18.68 1.88 13.06
C VAL A 51 18.30 2.80 14.23
N PRO A 52 19.17 3.74 14.70
CA PRO A 52 18.79 4.70 15.74
C PRO A 52 17.64 5.63 15.32
N ALA A 53 17.51 5.93 14.02
CA ALA A 53 16.39 6.71 13.48
C ALA A 53 15.06 5.94 13.45
N GLY A 54 15.10 4.62 13.66
CA GLY A 54 13.92 3.76 13.70
C GLY A 54 13.66 2.98 12.42
N ALA A 55 14.70 2.68 11.63
CA ALA A 55 14.60 1.67 10.58
C ALA A 55 14.31 0.29 11.19
N ASP A 56 13.24 -0.35 10.75
CA ASP A 56 12.94 -1.76 11.08
C ASP A 56 13.54 -2.72 10.04
N ILE A 57 13.77 -2.25 8.81
CA ILE A 57 14.33 -3.01 7.68
C ILE A 57 15.25 -2.07 6.88
N ILE A 58 16.38 -2.56 6.37
CA ILE A 58 17.22 -1.80 5.43
C ILE A 58 17.07 -2.40 4.03
N ASP A 59 16.71 -1.59 3.04
CA ASP A 59 16.59 -2.00 1.64
C ASP A 59 17.80 -1.54 0.84
N VAL A 60 18.63 -2.51 0.44
CA VAL A 60 19.88 -2.29 -0.28
C VAL A 60 19.62 -2.29 -1.77
N GLY A 61 19.85 -1.15 -2.42
CA GLY A 61 19.72 -0.98 -3.86
C GLY A 61 21.07 -0.98 -4.57
N LEU A 62 21.37 -2.02 -5.35
CA LEU A 62 22.63 -2.13 -6.11
C LEU A 62 22.55 -1.52 -7.51
N GLN A 63 21.33 -1.30 -8.00
CA GLN A 63 21.07 -0.71 -9.31
C GLN A 63 19.80 0.13 -9.24
N SER A 64 19.83 1.31 -9.89
CA SER A 64 18.63 2.14 -9.97
C SER A 64 17.51 1.43 -10.74
N ALA A 65 16.36 1.24 -10.10
CA ALA A 65 15.12 0.83 -10.76
C ALA A 65 14.43 1.98 -11.52
N ASN A 66 14.93 3.22 -11.40
CA ASN A 66 14.29 4.39 -12.00
C ASN A 66 14.20 4.24 -13.54
N PRO A 67 13.00 4.42 -14.12
CA PRO A 67 12.76 4.21 -15.56
C PRO A 67 13.55 5.17 -16.46
N LYS A 68 14.11 6.26 -15.90
CA LYS A 68 14.97 7.21 -16.62
C LYS A 68 16.33 6.61 -16.99
N TYR A 69 16.74 5.51 -16.37
CA TYR A 69 18.01 4.85 -16.64
C TYR A 69 17.82 3.52 -17.36
N GLU A 70 18.74 3.20 -18.27
CA GLU A 70 18.75 1.90 -18.94
C GLU A 70 19.09 0.77 -17.95
N SER A 71 18.31 -0.31 -18.00
CA SER A 71 18.61 -1.55 -17.29
C SER A 71 20.01 -2.05 -17.66
N LYS A 72 20.81 -2.41 -16.65
CA LYS A 72 22.14 -2.99 -16.87
C LYS A 72 22.08 -4.52 -16.93
N PRO A 73 23.08 -5.19 -17.51
CA PRO A 73 23.16 -6.65 -17.50
C PRO A 73 23.26 -7.20 -16.07
N VAL A 74 22.71 -8.40 -15.84
CA VAL A 74 22.74 -9.10 -14.55
C VAL A 74 24.15 -9.18 -13.94
N GLU A 75 25.17 -9.45 -14.76
CA GLU A 75 26.58 -9.55 -14.32
C GLU A 75 27.06 -8.28 -13.60
N MET A 76 26.59 -7.09 -13.99
CA MET A 76 26.98 -5.85 -13.31
C MET A 76 26.38 -5.76 -11.90
N GLU A 77 25.18 -6.29 -11.70
CA GLU A 77 24.55 -6.31 -10.39
C GLU A 77 25.18 -7.40 -9.50
N LYS A 78 25.58 -8.54 -10.08
CA LYS A 78 26.34 -9.59 -9.41
C LYS A 78 27.73 -9.10 -8.96
N ASP A 79 28.49 -8.44 -9.84
CA ASP A 79 29.79 -7.85 -9.49
C ASP A 79 29.66 -6.89 -8.29
N ARG A 80 28.59 -6.09 -8.24
CA ARG A 80 28.30 -5.21 -7.10
C ARG A 80 27.88 -5.97 -5.86
N LEU A 81 27.08 -7.02 -6.01
CA LEU A 81 26.67 -7.86 -4.90
C LEU A 81 27.89 -8.53 -4.26
N GLU A 82 28.87 -8.97 -5.04
CA GLU A 82 30.15 -9.48 -4.51
C GLU A 82 30.91 -8.42 -3.70
N GLU A 83 30.90 -7.15 -4.15
CA GLU A 83 31.49 -6.03 -3.42
C GLU A 83 30.70 -5.66 -2.15
N VAL A 84 29.38 -5.84 -2.15
CA VAL A 84 28.48 -5.55 -1.03
C VAL A 84 28.38 -6.71 -0.04
N GLY A 85 28.63 -7.96 -0.43
CA GLY A 85 28.56 -9.13 0.44
C GLY A 85 29.20 -8.95 1.83
N PRO A 86 30.40 -8.33 1.96
CA PRO A 86 31.01 -8.01 3.25
C PRO A 86 30.15 -7.15 4.18
N LEU A 87 29.21 -6.34 3.68
CA LEU A 87 28.28 -5.55 4.48
C LEU A 87 27.55 -6.42 5.51
N VAL A 88 27.10 -7.61 5.11
CA VAL A 88 26.36 -8.52 5.99
C VAL A 88 27.24 -9.01 7.14
N ASP A 89 28.53 -9.27 6.87
CA ASP A 89 29.49 -9.70 7.87
C ASP A 89 29.95 -8.55 8.80
N GLU A 90 29.93 -7.31 8.30
CA GLU A 90 30.36 -6.11 9.02
C GLU A 90 29.26 -5.50 9.89
N LEU A 91 28.00 -5.85 9.65
CA LEU A 91 26.85 -5.32 10.36
C LEU A 91 26.66 -6.05 11.72
N ASP A 92 26.87 -5.33 12.82
CA ASP A 92 26.60 -5.81 14.18
C ASP A 92 25.16 -5.53 14.62
N ALA A 93 24.42 -4.68 13.90
CA ALA A 93 23.02 -4.37 14.19
C ALA A 93 22.08 -5.55 13.87
N ASP A 94 21.14 -5.79 14.79
CA ASP A 94 20.05 -6.74 14.63
C ASP A 94 18.91 -6.08 13.81
N VAL A 95 19.12 -5.97 12.49
CA VAL A 95 18.16 -5.39 11.54
C VAL A 95 18.10 -6.22 10.24
N PRO A 96 16.91 -6.65 9.80
CA PRO A 96 16.78 -7.39 8.55
C PRO A 96 17.27 -6.60 7.32
N LEU A 97 18.00 -7.30 6.45
CA LEU A 97 18.49 -6.75 5.19
C LEU A 97 17.64 -7.24 4.01
N SER A 98 17.11 -6.30 3.25
CA SER A 98 16.43 -6.53 1.98
C SER A 98 17.34 -6.20 0.81
N LEU A 99 17.30 -7.01 -0.24
CA LEU A 99 17.94 -6.68 -1.52
C LEU A 99 16.90 -6.29 -2.57
N GLU A 100 16.99 -5.06 -3.09
CA GLU A 100 16.24 -4.62 -4.26
C GLU A 100 16.90 -5.17 -5.53
N THR A 101 16.22 -6.08 -6.22
CA THR A 101 16.70 -6.65 -7.48
C THR A 101 15.55 -6.99 -8.42
N ARG A 102 15.89 -7.32 -9.67
CA ARG A 102 14.95 -7.85 -10.67
C ARG A 102 15.37 -9.22 -11.20
N TYR A 103 16.53 -9.74 -10.80
CA TYR A 103 17.13 -10.94 -11.38
C TYR A 103 17.14 -12.07 -10.36
N ALA A 104 16.63 -13.23 -10.75
CA ALA A 104 16.56 -14.40 -9.88
C ALA A 104 17.96 -14.87 -9.43
N GLU A 105 18.94 -14.85 -10.34
CA GLU A 105 20.32 -15.22 -10.04
C GLU A 105 20.96 -14.31 -8.98
N VAL A 106 20.65 -13.00 -9.00
CA VAL A 106 21.14 -12.04 -8.01
C VAL A 106 20.46 -12.29 -6.66
N ALA A 107 19.16 -12.54 -6.67
CA ALA A 107 18.41 -12.89 -5.46
C ALA A 107 18.96 -14.17 -4.80
N GLU A 108 19.26 -15.22 -5.59
CA GLU A 108 19.82 -16.47 -5.07
C GLU A 108 21.19 -16.27 -4.40
N GLU A 109 22.08 -15.48 -5.02
CA GLU A 109 23.38 -15.15 -4.43
C GLU A 109 23.23 -14.29 -3.16
N ALA A 110 22.30 -13.33 -3.15
CA ALA A 110 22.04 -12.47 -2.00
C ALA A 110 21.56 -13.26 -0.78
N ILE A 111 20.66 -14.22 -0.99
CA ILE A 111 20.25 -15.16 0.06
C ILE A 111 21.47 -15.91 0.61
N GLY A 112 22.40 -16.30 -0.26
CA GLY A 112 23.66 -16.94 0.13
C GLY A 112 24.58 -16.07 0.99
N TYR A 113 24.52 -14.73 0.83
CA TYR A 113 25.23 -13.77 1.66
C TYR A 113 24.54 -13.49 3.01
N GLY A 114 23.26 -13.84 3.16
CA GLY A 114 22.51 -13.66 4.40
C GLY A 114 21.51 -12.50 4.38
N PHE A 115 21.03 -12.08 3.21
CA PHE A 115 19.85 -11.19 3.13
C PHE A 115 18.57 -11.93 3.57
N ASP A 116 17.64 -11.19 4.18
CA ASP A 116 16.43 -11.70 4.84
C ASP A 116 15.13 -11.45 4.05
N LEU A 117 15.22 -10.62 3.02
CA LEU A 117 14.10 -10.24 2.16
C LEU A 117 14.60 -9.97 0.74
N ILE A 118 13.84 -10.41 -0.26
CA ILE A 118 14.03 -9.97 -1.65
C ILE A 118 12.96 -8.94 -2.00
N ASN A 119 13.38 -7.75 -2.42
CA ASN A 119 12.49 -6.73 -2.98
C ASN A 119 12.51 -6.81 -4.52
N ASP A 120 11.58 -7.59 -5.08
CA ASP A 120 11.47 -7.81 -6.53
C ASP A 120 10.64 -6.70 -7.19
N VAL A 121 11.36 -5.71 -7.73
CA VAL A 121 10.78 -4.56 -8.44
C VAL A 121 10.13 -4.95 -9.78
N CYS A 122 10.27 -6.19 -10.24
CA CYS A 122 9.65 -6.69 -11.46
C CYS A 122 8.56 -7.75 -11.22
N GLY A 123 8.28 -8.09 -9.96
CA GLY A 123 7.12 -8.87 -9.56
C GLY A 123 6.99 -10.22 -10.27
N PHE A 124 8.06 -11.01 -10.27
CA PHE A 124 8.26 -12.29 -10.96
C PHE A 124 8.26 -12.18 -12.48
N ALA A 125 8.71 -11.07 -13.05
CA ALA A 125 8.97 -11.01 -14.50
C ALA A 125 10.12 -11.93 -14.90
N ASP A 126 11.11 -12.10 -14.02
CA ASP A 126 12.07 -13.20 -14.12
C ASP A 126 11.34 -14.50 -13.73
N PRO A 127 11.22 -15.48 -14.64
CA PRO A 127 10.47 -16.71 -14.40
C PRO A 127 11.09 -17.60 -13.31
N GLU A 128 12.37 -17.42 -12.97
CA GLU A 128 13.06 -18.23 -11.95
C GLU A 128 12.89 -17.63 -10.54
N MET A 129 12.57 -16.33 -10.42
CA MET A 129 12.54 -15.60 -9.16
C MET A 129 11.63 -16.25 -8.12
N LYS A 130 10.41 -16.64 -8.54
CA LYS A 130 9.45 -17.30 -7.63
C LYS A 130 10.00 -18.62 -7.09
N GLY A 131 10.64 -19.42 -7.94
CA GLY A 131 11.24 -20.69 -7.55
C GLY A 131 12.36 -20.48 -6.53
N VAL A 132 13.25 -19.54 -6.79
CA VAL A 132 14.35 -19.17 -5.88
C VAL A 132 13.83 -18.81 -4.49
N VAL A 133 12.85 -17.90 -4.40
CA VAL A 133 12.35 -17.48 -3.07
C VAL A 133 11.57 -18.59 -2.35
N GLU A 134 10.86 -19.47 -3.07
CA GLU A 134 10.16 -20.62 -2.47
C GLU A 134 11.14 -21.71 -1.98
N ASP A 135 12.17 -22.02 -2.77
CA ASP A 135 13.17 -23.05 -2.45
C ASP A 135 14.00 -22.67 -1.22
N HIS A 136 14.17 -21.37 -0.98
CA HIS A 136 14.90 -20.82 0.16
C HIS A 136 14.00 -20.38 1.34
N ASP A 137 12.67 -20.56 1.25
CA ASP A 137 11.70 -20.06 2.24
C ASP A 137 11.86 -18.55 2.53
N MET A 138 12.22 -17.79 1.51
CA MET A 138 12.59 -16.38 1.57
C MET A 138 11.34 -15.48 1.41
N PRO A 139 11.09 -14.53 2.34
CA PRO A 139 10.15 -13.44 2.12
C PRO A 139 10.44 -12.67 0.83
N VAL A 140 9.39 -12.16 0.19
CA VAL A 140 9.54 -11.36 -1.04
C VAL A 140 8.53 -10.22 -1.09
N VAL A 141 9.00 -9.01 -1.39
CA VAL A 141 8.15 -7.92 -1.86
C VAL A 141 7.96 -8.11 -3.36
N LYS A 142 6.71 -8.29 -3.78
CA LYS A 142 6.32 -8.42 -5.18
C LYS A 142 5.71 -7.10 -5.64
N MET A 143 6.49 -6.33 -6.39
CA MET A 143 6.01 -5.07 -6.96
C MET A 143 5.15 -5.31 -8.21
N ALA A 144 4.06 -4.56 -8.33
CA ALA A 144 3.19 -4.61 -9.50
C ALA A 144 3.92 -4.10 -10.75
N SER A 145 4.32 -5.02 -11.61
CA SER A 145 5.16 -4.72 -12.78
C SER A 145 4.73 -5.52 -14.02
N PRO A 146 4.92 -4.97 -15.24
CA PRO A 146 4.75 -5.76 -16.45
C PRO A 146 5.76 -6.93 -16.48
N PRO A 147 5.52 -7.98 -17.27
CA PRO A 147 6.46 -9.08 -17.48
C PRO A 147 7.64 -8.64 -18.38
N ASP A 148 8.34 -7.59 -17.96
CA ASP A 148 9.46 -6.96 -18.66
C ASP A 148 10.47 -6.44 -17.63
N LEU A 149 11.61 -7.13 -17.53
CA LEU A 149 12.70 -6.78 -16.63
C LEU A 149 13.30 -5.39 -16.88
N ALA A 150 13.11 -4.80 -18.06
CA ALA A 150 13.60 -3.46 -18.37
C ALA A 150 12.65 -2.35 -17.90
N ARG A 151 11.41 -2.68 -17.50
CA ARG A 151 10.33 -1.70 -17.27
C ARG A 151 9.59 -1.94 -15.95
N PRO A 152 10.29 -1.94 -14.80
CA PRO A 152 9.64 -2.06 -13.48
C PRO A 152 8.55 -1.00 -13.31
N GLY A 153 7.43 -1.38 -12.68
CA GLY A 153 6.33 -0.50 -12.30
C GLY A 153 5.55 0.15 -13.46
N ALA A 154 5.90 -0.11 -14.72
CA ALA A 154 5.40 0.62 -15.88
C ALA A 154 3.95 0.25 -16.29
N LEU A 155 3.03 0.37 -15.32
CA LEU A 155 1.60 0.11 -15.41
C LEU A 155 0.85 1.42 -15.14
N LYS A 156 -0.21 1.68 -15.91
CA LYS A 156 -0.93 2.95 -15.81
C LYS A 156 -2.15 2.86 -14.90
N THR A 157 -2.99 1.84 -15.10
CA THR A 157 -4.27 1.76 -14.41
C THR A 157 -4.19 0.84 -13.20
N ILE A 158 -5.01 1.10 -12.19
CA ILE A 158 -5.12 0.22 -11.03
C ILE A 158 -5.57 -1.20 -11.41
N ASP A 159 -6.36 -1.37 -12.48
CA ASP A 159 -6.72 -2.71 -12.96
C ASP A 159 -5.50 -3.46 -13.51
N ASP A 160 -4.65 -2.79 -14.30
CA ASP A 160 -3.37 -3.38 -14.77
C ASP A 160 -2.47 -3.76 -13.60
N ILE A 161 -2.45 -2.94 -12.54
CA ILE A 161 -1.68 -3.17 -11.30
C ILE A 161 -2.19 -4.43 -10.58
N PHE A 162 -3.51 -4.58 -10.45
CA PHE A 162 -4.11 -5.78 -9.87
C PHE A 162 -3.86 -7.04 -10.72
N GLU A 163 -3.90 -6.93 -12.04
CA GLU A 163 -3.58 -8.03 -12.96
C GLU A 163 -2.11 -8.43 -12.83
N ALA A 164 -1.19 -7.47 -12.78
CA ALA A 164 0.23 -7.70 -12.62
C ALA A 164 0.57 -8.40 -11.30
N LEU A 165 -0.05 -7.98 -10.18
CA LEU A 165 0.15 -8.65 -8.89
C LEU A 165 -0.34 -10.10 -8.91
N GLN A 166 -1.44 -10.41 -9.61
CA GLN A 166 -1.98 -11.77 -9.69
C GLN A 166 -1.16 -12.72 -10.57
N ARG A 167 -0.43 -12.17 -11.54
CA ARG A 167 0.38 -12.94 -12.50
C ARG A 167 1.33 -13.89 -11.76
N ASP A 168 1.38 -15.16 -12.15
CA ASP A 168 2.20 -16.21 -11.53
C ASP A 168 1.91 -16.50 -10.04
N GLY A 169 0.83 -15.92 -9.50
CA GLY A 169 0.39 -16.10 -8.13
C GLY A 169 1.35 -15.52 -7.09
N PHE A 170 1.26 -16.05 -5.87
CA PHE A 170 2.01 -15.60 -4.70
C PHE A 170 2.67 -16.79 -4.00
N THR A 171 3.71 -16.52 -3.23
CA THR A 171 4.28 -17.45 -2.24
C THR A 171 3.54 -17.29 -0.91
N ASP A 172 3.81 -18.12 0.09
CA ASP A 172 3.23 -17.93 1.44
C ASP A 172 3.78 -16.69 2.16
N LYS A 173 4.99 -16.23 1.79
CA LYS A 173 5.68 -15.07 2.37
C LYS A 173 5.73 -13.84 1.45
N THR A 174 4.77 -13.70 0.54
CA THR A 174 4.69 -12.51 -0.34
C THR A 174 4.08 -11.31 0.38
N ILE A 175 4.76 -10.17 0.26
CA ILE A 175 4.29 -8.82 0.55
C ILE A 175 4.04 -8.14 -0.81
N ILE A 176 2.93 -7.42 -0.97
CA ILE A 176 2.61 -6.75 -2.24
C ILE A 176 3.08 -5.29 -2.23
N ASP A 177 3.54 -4.79 -3.37
CA ASP A 177 3.81 -3.36 -3.58
C ASP A 177 3.01 -2.86 -4.81
N PRO A 178 2.08 -1.90 -4.64
CA PRO A 178 1.31 -1.31 -5.74
C PRO A 178 2.13 -0.53 -6.80
N ALA A 179 3.42 -0.30 -6.58
CA ALA A 179 4.31 0.45 -7.45
C ALA A 179 3.93 1.94 -7.59
N PHE A 180 3.80 2.65 -6.47
CA PHE A 180 3.65 4.11 -6.52
C PHE A 180 4.83 4.78 -7.23
N GLY A 181 4.55 5.91 -7.86
CA GLY A 181 5.56 6.77 -8.46
C GLY A 181 5.46 6.86 -9.98
N GLY A 182 6.54 7.34 -10.59
CA GLY A 182 6.52 7.72 -11.99
C GLY A 182 7.27 6.78 -12.93
N TRP A 183 6.67 5.63 -13.22
CA TRP A 183 7.27 4.49 -13.94
C TRP A 183 7.16 4.53 -15.48
N TYR A 184 6.46 5.52 -16.05
CA TYR A 184 6.21 5.62 -17.49
C TYR A 184 6.22 7.06 -18.00
N ASP A 185 6.43 7.22 -19.31
CA ASP A 185 6.39 8.52 -19.99
C ASP A 185 4.95 9.04 -20.12
N GLY A 186 4.77 10.36 -20.03
CA GLY A 186 3.45 11.01 -20.12
C GLY A 186 2.66 11.01 -18.81
N LYS A 187 3.36 11.02 -17.67
CA LYS A 187 2.83 10.99 -16.30
C LYS A 187 1.62 11.91 -16.11
N GLU A 188 0.45 11.32 -15.88
CA GLU A 188 -0.71 12.00 -15.29
C GLU A 188 -0.71 11.63 -13.79
N PHE A 189 -0.55 12.61 -12.91
CA PHE A 189 -0.50 12.36 -11.46
C PHE A 189 -1.81 11.81 -10.91
N GLU A 190 -2.90 11.99 -11.66
CA GLU A 190 -4.20 11.40 -11.41
C GLU A 190 -4.17 9.88 -11.24
N ASP A 191 -3.31 9.14 -11.96
CA ASP A 191 -3.22 7.68 -11.83
C ASP A 191 -2.71 7.28 -10.43
N ASN A 192 -1.62 7.92 -9.98
CA ASN A 192 -1.09 7.74 -8.63
C ASN A 192 -2.09 8.20 -7.56
N TRP A 193 -2.81 9.30 -7.79
CA TRP A 193 -3.84 9.75 -6.84
C TRP A 193 -5.04 8.82 -6.80
N GLU A 194 -5.45 8.25 -7.94
CA GLU A 194 -6.49 7.22 -7.98
C GLU A 194 -6.05 6.00 -7.17
N MET A 195 -4.86 5.47 -7.43
CA MET A 195 -4.30 4.36 -6.68
C MET A 195 -4.23 4.65 -5.18
N PHE A 196 -3.76 5.84 -4.82
CA PHE A 196 -3.67 6.28 -3.43
C PHE A 196 -5.04 6.29 -2.76
N ARG A 197 -6.07 6.87 -3.41
CA ARG A 197 -7.47 6.88 -2.92
C ARG A 197 -8.06 5.48 -2.78
N ARG A 198 -7.61 4.53 -3.60
CA ARG A 198 -8.10 3.15 -3.67
C ARG A 198 -7.18 2.15 -2.95
N LEU A 199 -6.18 2.62 -2.20
CA LEU A 199 -5.13 1.78 -1.58
C LEU A 199 -5.70 0.66 -0.70
N ARG A 200 -6.84 0.87 -0.03
CA ARG A 200 -7.50 -0.17 0.79
C ARG A 200 -7.96 -1.38 -0.04
N GLU A 201 -8.23 -1.22 -1.33
CA GLU A 201 -8.63 -2.33 -2.21
C GLU A 201 -7.59 -3.45 -2.27
N PHE A 202 -6.30 -3.13 -2.07
CA PHE A 202 -5.21 -4.10 -2.10
C PHE A 202 -5.26 -5.09 -0.92
N ARG A 203 -6.01 -4.79 0.15
CA ARG A 203 -6.26 -5.73 1.25
C ARG A 203 -7.01 -6.99 0.78
N ALA A 204 -7.67 -6.92 -0.38
CA ALA A 204 -8.30 -8.08 -1.02
C ALA A 204 -7.33 -9.19 -1.43
N PHE A 205 -6.02 -8.91 -1.50
CA PHE A 205 -5.00 -9.93 -1.73
C PHE A 205 -4.71 -10.82 -0.51
N ASP A 206 -5.18 -10.46 0.69
CA ASP A 206 -4.89 -11.16 1.94
C ASP A 206 -3.38 -11.23 2.26
N ARG A 207 -2.59 -10.26 1.77
CA ARG A 207 -1.14 -10.12 1.98
C ARG A 207 -0.79 -8.78 2.62
N PRO A 208 0.33 -8.68 3.38
CA PRO A 208 0.84 -7.40 3.81
C PRO A 208 1.26 -6.57 2.60
N MET A 209 1.36 -5.27 2.81
CA MET A 209 1.55 -4.30 1.74
C MET A 209 2.67 -3.34 2.09
N LEU A 210 3.57 -3.14 1.14
CA LEU A 210 4.58 -2.09 1.16
C LEU A 210 4.09 -0.90 0.33
N THR A 211 4.36 0.31 0.79
CA THR A 211 4.20 1.54 -0.01
C THR A 211 5.49 2.36 0.01
N ALA A 212 5.78 2.99 -1.13
CA ALA A 212 6.94 3.85 -1.31
C ALA A 212 6.51 5.14 -2.04
N THR A 213 6.17 6.19 -1.30
CA THR A 213 5.83 7.51 -1.89
C THR A 213 6.75 8.64 -1.44
N ASN A 214 7.78 8.32 -0.64
CA ASN A 214 8.73 9.31 -0.17
C ASN A 214 9.44 9.99 -1.34
N ARG A 215 9.34 11.33 -1.40
CA ARG A 215 9.99 12.19 -2.41
C ARG A 215 9.57 11.90 -3.85
N GLU A 216 8.35 11.41 -4.05
CA GLU A 216 7.78 11.17 -5.38
C GLU A 216 7.23 12.45 -6.03
N ASP A 217 7.53 12.63 -7.32
CA ASP A 217 7.16 13.82 -8.11
C ASP A 217 5.65 14.15 -8.03
N PHE A 218 4.79 13.14 -7.96
CA PHE A 218 3.33 13.33 -7.95
C PHE A 218 2.78 14.00 -6.68
N LEU A 219 3.52 13.91 -5.57
CA LEU A 219 3.21 14.61 -4.33
C LEU A 219 3.81 16.01 -4.32
N GLY A 220 5.02 16.15 -4.88
CA GLY A 220 5.66 17.45 -5.07
C GLY A 220 4.81 18.38 -5.92
N ASP A 221 4.41 17.91 -7.10
CA ASP A 221 3.53 18.65 -8.02
C ASP A 221 2.14 18.89 -7.42
N LEU A 222 1.69 17.96 -6.56
CA LEU A 222 0.67 18.11 -5.51
C LEU A 222 0.59 19.51 -4.91
N ALA A 223 1.72 19.89 -4.32
CA ALA A 223 1.83 20.99 -3.38
C ALA A 223 2.71 22.14 -3.90
N ASP A 224 2.90 22.21 -5.22
CA ASP A 224 3.79 23.19 -5.87
C ASP A 224 5.24 23.13 -5.32
N GLN A 225 5.73 21.91 -5.03
CA GLN A 225 7.09 21.61 -4.55
C GLN A 225 7.88 20.77 -5.58
N PRO A 226 8.34 21.38 -6.69
CA PRO A 226 8.99 20.65 -7.79
C PRO A 226 10.39 20.11 -7.42
N GLU A 227 11.02 20.65 -6.39
CA GLU A 227 12.35 20.23 -5.95
C GLU A 227 12.25 19.12 -4.91
N THR A 228 12.83 17.95 -5.19
CA THR A 228 12.80 16.75 -4.35
C THR A 228 13.24 16.99 -2.89
N GLU A 229 14.15 17.94 -2.66
CA GLU A 229 14.60 18.31 -1.31
C GLU A 229 13.53 18.99 -0.44
N ASN A 230 12.53 19.62 -1.06
CA ASN A 230 11.45 20.32 -0.38
C ASN A 230 10.20 19.43 -0.16
N GLN A 231 10.26 18.17 -0.58
CA GLN A 231 9.11 17.26 -0.57
C GLN A 231 8.91 16.48 0.73
N LEU A 232 9.71 16.76 1.78
CA LEU A 232 9.58 16.07 3.07
C LEU A 232 8.15 16.17 3.62
N ALA A 233 7.60 17.39 3.74
CA ALA A 233 6.27 17.59 4.34
C ALA A 233 5.15 16.85 3.59
N VAL A 234 5.20 16.82 2.25
CA VAL A 234 4.19 16.11 1.45
C VAL A 234 4.35 14.60 1.53
N SER A 235 5.58 14.11 1.63
CA SER A 235 5.89 12.68 1.83
C SER A 235 5.38 12.18 3.17
N LEU A 236 5.58 12.96 4.23
CA LEU A 236 5.10 12.62 5.58
C LEU A 236 3.56 12.64 5.67
N ALA A 237 2.91 13.58 4.96
CA ALA A 237 1.46 13.60 4.85
C ALA A 237 0.93 12.35 4.14
N ALA A 238 1.57 11.92 3.05
CA ALA A 238 1.23 10.68 2.35
C ALA A 238 1.44 9.46 3.24
N ALA A 239 2.62 9.31 3.87
CA ALA A 239 2.91 8.19 4.77
C ALA A 239 1.86 8.03 5.88
N THR A 240 1.38 9.14 6.48
CA THR A 240 0.29 9.10 7.47
C THR A 240 -0.98 8.45 6.90
N MET A 241 -1.35 8.83 5.67
CA MET A 241 -2.54 8.31 5.00
C MET A 241 -2.35 6.88 4.50
N GLU A 242 -1.13 6.47 4.15
CA GLU A 242 -0.80 5.09 3.77
C GLU A 242 -0.98 4.13 4.94
N VAL A 243 -0.43 4.48 6.11
CA VAL A 243 -0.62 3.75 7.36
C VAL A 243 -2.12 3.62 7.67
N GLU A 244 -2.86 4.73 7.63
CA GLU A 244 -4.31 4.74 7.89
C GLU A 244 -5.11 3.88 6.88
N ARG A 245 -4.57 3.66 5.68
CA ARG A 245 -5.16 2.82 4.63
C ARG A 245 -4.64 1.38 4.63
N GLY A 246 -3.82 1.01 5.60
CA GLY A 246 -3.39 -0.35 5.84
C GLY A 246 -2.09 -0.74 5.13
N ALA A 247 -1.20 0.20 4.86
CA ALA A 247 0.20 -0.12 4.56
C ALA A 247 0.85 -0.74 5.82
N HIS A 248 1.69 -1.75 5.61
CA HIS A 248 2.38 -2.49 6.68
C HIS A 248 3.88 -2.23 6.69
N ILE A 249 4.42 -1.75 5.55
CA ILE A 249 5.78 -1.27 5.42
C ILE A 249 5.74 0.07 4.68
N ILE A 250 6.38 1.10 5.22
CA ILE A 250 6.63 2.36 4.53
C ILE A 250 8.11 2.40 4.14
N ARG A 251 8.40 2.36 2.83
CA ARG A 251 9.74 2.48 2.29
C ARG A 251 10.11 3.95 2.09
N THR A 252 11.24 4.39 2.64
CA THR A 252 11.55 5.82 2.76
C THR A 252 13.06 6.13 2.70
N HIS A 253 13.40 7.34 2.24
CA HIS A 253 14.73 7.93 2.44
C HIS A 253 14.82 8.79 3.71
N ASP A 254 13.69 9.23 4.29
CA ASP A 254 13.61 10.11 5.45
C ASP A 254 13.23 9.31 6.70
N THR A 255 14.12 8.41 7.12
CA THR A 255 13.87 7.38 8.15
C THR A 255 13.28 7.93 9.45
N GLN A 256 13.95 8.90 10.07
CA GLN A 256 13.57 9.41 11.39
C GLN A 256 12.18 10.04 11.34
N GLU A 257 11.95 10.89 10.35
CA GLU A 257 10.69 11.61 10.19
C GLU A 257 9.54 10.66 9.83
N THR A 258 9.78 9.67 8.97
CA THR A 258 8.79 8.64 8.66
C THR A 258 8.47 7.79 9.88
N HIS A 259 9.46 7.39 10.67
CA HIS A 259 9.25 6.64 11.90
C HIS A 259 8.43 7.41 12.94
N ASP A 260 8.67 8.71 13.10
CA ASP A 260 7.85 9.56 13.98
C ASP A 260 6.40 9.63 13.49
N VAL A 261 6.19 9.75 12.17
CA VAL A 261 4.85 9.72 11.56
C VAL A 261 4.16 8.38 11.77
N VAL A 262 4.85 7.27 11.50
CA VAL A 262 4.31 5.92 11.67
C VAL A 262 3.90 5.68 13.11
N LYS A 263 4.75 6.06 14.09
CA LYS A 263 4.42 5.95 15.51
C LYS A 263 3.17 6.71 15.89
N VAL A 264 3.00 7.93 15.38
CA VAL A 264 1.81 8.75 15.66
C VAL A 264 0.58 8.15 14.97
N ALA A 265 0.71 7.71 13.71
CA ALA A 265 -0.37 7.13 12.93
C ALA A 265 -0.87 5.82 13.54
N ASP A 266 0.02 4.92 13.95
CA ASP A 266 -0.33 3.68 14.64
C ASP A 266 -0.97 3.94 16.01
N ALA A 267 -0.45 4.92 16.79
CA ALA A 267 -0.96 5.20 18.14
C ALA A 267 -2.30 5.95 18.16
N LEU A 268 -2.60 6.75 17.13
CA LEU A 268 -3.86 7.51 17.01
C LEU A 268 -4.87 6.86 16.07
N GLY A 269 -4.43 5.90 15.26
CA GLY A 269 -5.31 5.04 14.48
C GLY A 269 -6.22 4.25 15.41
N ASP A 270 -7.42 3.91 14.92
CA ASP A 270 -8.32 3.07 15.71
C ASP A 270 -7.67 1.68 15.89
N GLU A 271 -7.75 1.12 17.10
CA GLU A 271 -7.37 -0.28 17.35
C GLU A 271 -8.34 -1.21 16.61
N ARG A 272 -8.04 -1.47 15.35
CA ARG A 272 -8.90 -2.23 14.43
C ARG A 272 -8.62 -3.71 14.44
N THR A 273 -7.54 -4.16 15.08
CA THR A 273 -7.20 -5.58 15.16
C THR A 273 -7.23 -6.07 16.60
N THR A 274 -7.99 -7.12 16.86
CA THR A 274 -7.91 -7.86 18.12
C THR A 274 -7.20 -9.19 17.89
N ARG A 275 -6.11 -9.41 18.62
CA ARG A 275 -5.38 -10.67 18.69
C ARG A 275 -5.22 -11.04 20.17
N PRO A 276 -5.56 -12.27 20.59
CA PRO A 276 -5.27 -12.69 21.96
C PRO A 276 -3.76 -12.62 22.25
N GLU A 277 -3.35 -12.01 23.36
CA GLU A 277 -1.94 -11.89 23.78
C GLU A 277 -1.26 -13.25 24.01
N THR A 278 -2.06 -14.29 24.21
CA THR A 278 -1.63 -15.68 24.40
C THR A 278 -2.59 -16.57 23.62
N ASP A 279 -2.07 -17.48 22.78
CA ASP A 279 -2.79 -18.53 22.01
C ASP A 279 -3.13 -18.18 20.53
N PRO A 280 -3.18 -19.15 19.59
CA PRO A 280 -3.49 -18.95 18.17
C PRO A 280 -5.01 -18.83 17.98
N GLY A 281 -5.62 -17.89 18.70
CA GLY A 281 -7.02 -17.55 18.53
C GLY A 281 -7.28 -16.80 17.22
N PRO A 282 -8.55 -16.65 16.82
CA PRO A 282 -8.90 -15.95 15.59
C PRO A 282 -8.48 -14.48 15.67
N THR A 283 -7.81 -13.99 14.63
CA THR A 283 -7.60 -12.54 14.44
C THR A 283 -8.87 -11.92 13.89
N VAL A 284 -9.32 -10.82 14.48
CA VAL A 284 -10.42 -10.00 13.95
C VAL A 284 -9.85 -8.64 13.57
N ALA A 285 -9.97 -8.28 12.29
CA ALA A 285 -9.59 -6.98 11.76
C ALA A 285 -10.84 -6.25 11.24
N GLU A 286 -11.14 -5.08 11.79
CA GLU A 286 -12.17 -4.17 11.31
C GLU A 286 -11.64 -3.37 10.10
N LEU A 287 -12.38 -3.43 8.99
CA LEU A 287 -12.15 -2.57 7.84
C LEU A 287 -13.15 -1.40 7.91
N THR A 288 -12.65 -0.18 8.09
CA THR A 288 -13.47 1.03 8.15
C THR A 288 -13.59 1.68 6.77
N ASP A 289 -14.68 2.42 6.56
CA ASP A 289 -14.93 3.17 5.31
C ASP A 289 -14.88 2.32 4.03
N VAL A 290 -15.20 1.03 4.13
CA VAL A 290 -15.21 0.07 3.02
C VAL A 290 -16.10 0.58 1.89
N SER A 291 -15.52 0.68 0.70
CA SER A 291 -16.22 1.09 -0.52
C SER A 291 -16.85 -0.12 -1.24
N LEU A 292 -17.79 0.11 -2.16
CA LEU A 292 -18.34 -0.98 -2.98
C LEU A 292 -17.28 -1.58 -3.90
N ARG A 293 -16.34 -0.76 -4.39
CA ARG A 293 -15.16 -1.24 -5.12
C ARG A 293 -14.33 -2.21 -4.29
N GLU A 294 -14.08 -1.87 -3.04
CA GLU A 294 -13.32 -2.73 -2.13
C GLU A 294 -14.03 -4.07 -1.89
N VAL A 295 -15.35 -4.06 -1.64
CA VAL A 295 -16.14 -5.31 -1.57
C VAL A 295 -16.04 -6.10 -2.87
N ALA A 296 -16.16 -5.45 -4.02
CA ALA A 296 -16.06 -6.10 -5.32
C ALA A 296 -14.67 -6.74 -5.53
N ARG A 297 -13.59 -6.10 -5.04
CA ARG A 297 -12.23 -6.67 -5.10
C ARG A 297 -12.10 -7.91 -4.24
N HIS A 298 -12.61 -7.89 -3.01
CA HIS A 298 -12.65 -9.09 -2.16
C HIS A 298 -13.44 -10.23 -2.83
N GLN A 299 -14.55 -9.93 -3.50
CA GLN A 299 -15.34 -10.93 -4.22
C GLN A 299 -14.65 -11.46 -5.49
N ALA A 300 -13.92 -10.60 -6.19
CA ALA A 300 -13.21 -10.97 -7.43
C ALA A 300 -11.96 -11.81 -7.15
N LEU A 301 -11.25 -11.54 -6.05
CA LEU A 301 -10.02 -12.24 -5.67
C LEU A 301 -10.25 -13.43 -4.73
N GLY A 302 -11.47 -13.59 -4.20
CA GLY A 302 -11.87 -14.67 -3.30
C GLY A 302 -13.00 -15.53 -3.85
N GLU A 303 -13.40 -16.55 -3.06
CA GLU A 303 -14.61 -17.33 -3.34
C GLU A 303 -15.81 -16.67 -2.64
N THR A 304 -16.75 -16.16 -3.42
CA THR A 304 -17.98 -15.57 -2.86
C THR A 304 -18.95 -16.67 -2.41
N VAL A 305 -19.15 -16.77 -1.09
CA VAL A 305 -20.06 -17.78 -0.50
C VAL A 305 -21.52 -17.30 -0.49
N ALA A 306 -21.78 -16.01 -0.21
CA ALA A 306 -23.13 -15.42 -0.17
C ALA A 306 -23.10 -13.87 -0.29
N GLY A 307 -24.24 -13.28 -0.65
CA GLY A 307 -24.45 -11.82 -0.70
C GLY A 307 -23.95 -11.15 -2.00
N GLY A 308 -24.51 -9.98 -2.32
CA GLY A 308 -24.03 -9.13 -3.41
C GLY A 308 -23.08 -8.04 -2.92
N THR A 309 -22.37 -7.39 -3.84
CA THR A 309 -21.46 -6.27 -3.53
C THR A 309 -22.17 -5.15 -2.76
N ASP A 310 -23.40 -4.81 -3.17
CA ASP A 310 -24.21 -3.74 -2.58
C ASP A 310 -24.65 -4.02 -1.12
N ASP A 311 -24.57 -5.28 -0.68
CA ASP A 311 -24.91 -5.68 0.68
C ASP A 311 -23.71 -5.55 1.63
N GLY A 312 -22.49 -5.55 1.09
CA GLY A 312 -21.24 -5.61 1.87
C GLY A 312 -20.70 -4.27 2.34
N ALA A 313 -21.17 -3.15 1.80
CA ALA A 313 -20.74 -1.81 2.20
C ALA A 313 -21.87 -1.04 2.86
N THR A 314 -21.59 -0.50 4.06
CA THR A 314 -22.48 0.45 4.74
C THR A 314 -22.04 1.87 4.40
N LEU A 315 -22.98 2.68 3.92
CA LEU A 315 -22.75 4.08 3.60
C LEU A 315 -23.61 4.95 4.49
N THR A 316 -23.09 6.12 4.83
CA THR A 316 -23.76 7.06 5.72
C THR A 316 -23.70 8.46 5.13
N PHE A 317 -24.83 9.16 5.17
CA PHE A 317 -24.99 10.50 4.65
C PHE A 317 -25.50 11.44 5.73
N LEU A 318 -25.01 12.67 5.74
CA LEU A 318 -25.62 13.78 6.46
C LEU A 318 -26.30 14.69 5.44
N LEU A 319 -27.64 14.68 5.43
CA LEU A 319 -28.47 15.41 4.49
C LEU A 319 -28.95 16.73 5.13
N GLY A 320 -28.46 17.84 4.59
CA GLY A 320 -28.84 19.20 4.97
C GLY A 320 -29.90 19.80 4.05
N ASP A 321 -30.45 20.95 4.45
CA ASP A 321 -31.31 21.81 3.61
C ASP A 321 -32.52 21.11 2.97
N LEU A 322 -33.07 20.11 3.67
CA LEU A 322 -34.22 19.33 3.21
C LEU A 322 -35.53 20.10 3.40
N THR A 323 -36.44 19.97 2.42
CA THR A 323 -37.84 20.37 2.58
C THR A 323 -38.57 19.43 3.55
N ASP A 324 -39.67 19.88 4.14
CA ASP A 324 -40.52 19.03 4.98
C ASP A 324 -41.01 17.78 4.25
N ASP A 325 -41.37 17.94 2.96
CA ASP A 325 -41.82 16.84 2.11
C ASP A 325 -40.70 15.82 1.83
N ALA A 326 -39.48 16.28 1.58
CA ALA A 326 -38.33 15.39 1.40
C ALA A 326 -38.02 14.62 2.68
N ARG A 327 -38.07 15.28 3.84
CA ARG A 327 -37.93 14.61 5.15
C ARG A 327 -39.00 13.55 5.35
N ALA A 328 -40.26 13.87 5.07
CA ALA A 328 -41.36 12.92 5.20
C ALA A 328 -41.19 11.72 4.27
N SER A 329 -40.73 11.95 3.03
CA SER A 329 -40.48 10.88 2.04
C SER A 329 -39.37 9.94 2.52
N ILE A 330 -38.26 10.48 3.03
CA ILE A 330 -37.16 9.67 3.61
C ILE A 330 -37.66 8.84 4.80
N ARG A 331 -38.45 9.44 5.71
CA ARG A 331 -39.02 8.71 6.87
C ARG A 331 -39.91 7.56 6.41
N ALA A 332 -40.76 7.79 5.41
CA ALA A 332 -41.68 6.78 4.90
C ALA A 332 -40.93 5.58 4.30
N VAL A 333 -39.87 5.82 3.52
CA VAL A 333 -39.06 4.74 2.93
C VAL A 333 -38.25 4.00 3.99
N ALA A 334 -37.78 4.71 5.02
CA ALA A 334 -37.05 4.11 6.13
C ALA A 334 -37.91 3.14 6.97
N GLU A 335 -39.24 3.23 6.93
CA GLU A 335 -40.13 2.26 7.61
C GLU A 335 -40.15 0.89 6.90
N VAL A 336 -39.75 0.83 5.63
CA VAL A 336 -39.81 -0.38 4.78
C VAL A 336 -38.45 -0.80 4.22
N THR A 337 -37.37 -0.18 4.69
CA THR A 337 -35.99 -0.50 4.31
C THR A 337 -35.11 -0.58 5.55
N ASP A 338 -34.01 -1.33 5.48
CA ASP A 338 -33.06 -1.49 6.60
C ASP A 338 -32.11 -0.30 6.76
N VAL A 339 -32.59 0.93 6.56
CA VAL A 339 -31.80 2.16 6.76
C VAL A 339 -32.07 2.77 8.13
N VAL A 340 -31.03 3.30 8.75
CA VAL A 340 -31.09 4.11 9.96
C VAL A 340 -31.29 5.57 9.57
N VAL A 341 -32.35 6.20 10.08
CA VAL A 341 -32.59 7.64 9.93
C VAL A 341 -32.61 8.31 11.30
N VAL A 342 -31.75 9.31 11.48
CA VAL A 342 -31.71 10.13 12.70
C VAL A 342 -31.89 11.59 12.33
N GLU A 343 -32.96 12.18 12.83
CA GLU A 343 -33.21 13.61 12.68
C GLU A 343 -32.47 14.42 13.74
N LYS A 344 -31.86 15.52 13.29
CA LYS A 344 -31.17 16.48 14.15
C LYS A 344 -32.07 17.68 14.40
N ASP A 345 -31.82 18.41 15.48
CA ASP A 345 -32.54 19.65 15.82
C ASP A 345 -32.45 20.72 14.72
N SER A 346 -31.40 20.66 13.88
CA SER A 346 -31.24 21.52 12.70
C SER A 346 -32.21 21.20 11.55
N GLY A 347 -32.96 20.10 11.65
CA GLY A 347 -33.77 19.55 10.56
C GLY A 347 -32.97 18.76 9.52
N SER A 348 -31.67 18.55 9.75
CA SER A 348 -30.83 17.66 8.94
C SER A 348 -31.12 16.19 9.29
N LEU A 349 -30.94 15.29 8.33
CA LEU A 349 -31.08 13.85 8.55
C LEU A 349 -29.72 13.16 8.40
N TYR A 350 -29.33 12.38 9.40
CA TYR A 350 -28.34 11.33 9.22
C TYR A 350 -29.05 10.09 8.65
N VAL A 351 -28.56 9.54 7.55
CA VAL A 351 -29.12 8.36 6.89
C VAL A 351 -27.99 7.35 6.68
N GLY A 352 -28.10 6.14 7.22
CA GLY A 352 -27.09 5.09 7.10
C GLY A 352 -27.69 3.73 6.75
N GLY A 353 -27.02 2.95 5.92
CA GLY A 353 -27.48 1.59 5.57
C GLY A 353 -26.61 0.94 4.50
N SER A 354 -26.97 -0.27 4.07
CA SER A 354 -26.31 -0.90 2.93
C SER A 354 -26.52 -0.09 1.66
N ALA A 355 -25.60 -0.19 0.71
CA ALA A 355 -25.77 0.47 -0.58
C ALA A 355 -27.05 0.03 -1.30
N ALA A 356 -27.44 -1.26 -1.17
CA ALA A 356 -28.70 -1.76 -1.70
C ALA A 356 -29.92 -1.02 -1.11
N ALA A 357 -29.98 -0.87 0.21
CA ALA A 357 -31.08 -0.17 0.89
C ALA A 357 -31.11 1.33 0.52
N LEU A 358 -29.95 1.96 0.41
CA LEU A 358 -29.84 3.37 0.03
C LEU A 358 -30.22 3.63 -1.43
N LYS A 359 -30.03 2.67 -2.34
CA LYS A 359 -30.56 2.76 -3.72
C LYS A 359 -32.08 2.79 -3.71
N VAL A 360 -32.74 1.98 -2.88
CA VAL A 360 -34.21 2.01 -2.72
C VAL A 360 -34.70 3.37 -2.21
N VAL A 361 -34.05 3.94 -1.19
CA VAL A 361 -34.34 5.31 -0.71
C VAL A 361 -34.20 6.33 -1.84
N THR A 362 -33.12 6.22 -2.60
CA THR A 362 -32.81 7.15 -3.69
C THR A 362 -33.82 7.05 -4.84
N ASP A 363 -34.27 5.85 -5.18
CA ASP A 363 -35.26 5.63 -6.23
C ASP A 363 -36.64 6.13 -5.82
N SER A 364 -37.08 5.84 -4.59
CA SER A 364 -38.35 6.37 -4.06
C SER A 364 -38.36 7.90 -4.00
N LEU A 365 -37.26 8.54 -3.59
CA LEU A 365 -37.14 10.00 -3.61
C LEU A 365 -37.33 10.57 -5.02
N ALA A 366 -36.81 9.89 -6.05
CA ALA A 366 -36.99 10.32 -7.43
C ALA A 366 -38.45 10.17 -7.91
N GLU A 367 -39.13 9.11 -7.46
CA GLU A 367 -40.56 8.86 -7.73
C GLU A 367 -41.46 9.90 -7.04
N ASP A 368 -41.13 10.29 -5.81
CA ASP A 368 -41.82 11.32 -5.03
C ASP A 368 -41.53 12.77 -5.49
N GLY A 369 -40.67 12.92 -6.51
CA GLY A 369 -40.38 14.21 -7.15
C GLY A 369 -39.14 14.95 -6.62
N HIS A 370 -38.41 14.39 -5.65
CA HIS A 370 -37.17 14.94 -5.08
C HIS A 370 -35.95 14.61 -5.94
N ARG A 371 -36.03 14.90 -7.25
CA ARG A 371 -35.06 14.42 -8.25
C ARG A 371 -33.63 14.94 -8.06
N GLU A 372 -33.48 16.16 -7.57
CA GLU A 372 -32.16 16.76 -7.31
C GLU A 372 -31.44 16.02 -6.17
N LEU A 373 -32.11 15.87 -5.03
CA LEU A 373 -31.59 15.11 -3.89
C LEU A 373 -31.27 13.66 -4.28
N ALA A 374 -32.17 13.01 -5.02
CA ALA A 374 -31.93 11.67 -5.54
C ALA A 374 -30.72 11.63 -6.49
N GLY A 375 -30.52 12.65 -7.32
CA GLY A 375 -29.37 12.77 -8.22
C GLY A 375 -28.03 12.88 -7.48
N GLU A 376 -27.98 13.69 -6.43
CA GLU A 376 -26.79 13.84 -5.58
C GLU A 376 -26.46 12.54 -4.82
N LEU A 377 -27.48 11.86 -4.29
CA LEU A 377 -27.32 10.55 -3.67
C LEU A 377 -26.83 9.50 -4.67
N ARG A 378 -27.41 9.42 -5.87
CA ARG A 378 -26.94 8.50 -6.93
C ARG A 378 -25.48 8.77 -7.30
N THR A 379 -25.09 10.03 -7.45
CA THR A 379 -23.72 10.42 -7.77
C THR A 379 -22.75 10.01 -6.67
N SER A 380 -23.16 10.20 -5.40
CA SER A 380 -22.33 9.82 -4.26
C SER A 380 -22.19 8.29 -4.13
N LEU A 381 -23.28 7.55 -4.37
CA LEU A 381 -23.26 6.09 -4.42
C LEU A 381 -22.37 5.59 -5.55
N SER A 382 -22.43 6.20 -6.74
CA SER A 382 -21.64 5.77 -7.90
C SER A 382 -20.15 6.08 -7.79
N ARG A 383 -19.73 7.08 -7.00
CA ARG A 383 -18.30 7.35 -6.77
C ARG A 383 -17.60 6.24 -5.98
N ARG A 384 -18.37 5.40 -5.29
CA ARG A 384 -17.88 4.29 -4.47
C ARG A 384 -18.01 2.92 -5.14
N VAL A 385 -18.63 2.87 -6.34
CA VAL A 385 -18.72 1.73 -7.29
C VAL A 385 -17.73 1.98 -8.41
#